data_AF-A0A3B3T2H4-F1
#
_entry.id   AF-A0A3B3T2H4-F1
#
_cell.length_a   1.000
_cell.length_b   1.000
_cell.length_c   1.000
_cell.angle_alpha   90.00
_cell.angle_beta   90.00
_cell.angle_gamma   90.00
#
_symmetry.space_group_name_H-M   'P 1'
#
loop_
_entity.id
_entity.type
_entity.pdbx_description
1 polymer ?
#
loop_
_entity_poly.entity_id
_entity_poly.type
_entity_poly.pdbx_seq_one_letter_code
_entity_poly.pdbx_strand_id
1 'polypeptide(L)'
;MCKYIQSNIKTLSDRSLVNIEVHTMLDALLPPDTYFRFNPFMTEDVPLDESRQEKLDWLQNEGLRYLERNEDKLRKAASILTQEKSAIQRLAEWVKLKGDMYDGLPFFSKL
;
A
#
# COMPACT_ATOMS: atom_id res chain seq x y z
N MET A 1 -10.95 -32.26 2.00
CA MET A 1 -9.66 -31.63 1.65
C MET A 1 -9.83 -30.18 1.16
N CYS A 2 -10.68 -29.90 0.15
CA CYS A 2 -10.88 -28.52 -0.34
C CYS A 2 -11.41 -27.53 0.71
N LYS A 3 -12.34 -27.93 1.59
CA LYS A 3 -12.85 -27.07 2.67
C LYS A 3 -11.78 -26.68 3.71
N TYR A 4 -10.79 -27.53 3.94
CA TYR A 4 -9.68 -27.27 4.88
C TYR A 4 -8.67 -26.28 4.30
N ILE A 5 -8.38 -26.39 3.00
CA ILE A 5 -7.50 -25.45 2.29
C ILE A 5 -8.18 -24.07 2.20
N GLN A 6 -9.46 -24.01 1.86
CA GLN A 6 -10.24 -22.77 1.85
C GLN A 6 -10.31 -22.12 3.25
N SER A 7 -10.53 -22.93 4.29
CA SER A 7 -10.54 -22.44 5.67
C SER A 7 -9.18 -21.85 6.07
N ASN A 8 -8.05 -22.49 5.73
CA ASN A 8 -6.73 -21.98 6.09
C ASN A 8 -6.33 -20.72 5.31
N ILE A 9 -6.67 -20.62 4.02
CA ILE A 9 -6.45 -19.40 3.21
C ILE A 9 -7.29 -18.24 3.76
N LYS A 10 -8.55 -18.52 4.13
CA LYS A 10 -9.44 -17.54 4.76
C LYS A 10 -8.93 -17.10 6.14
N THR A 11 -8.41 -18.03 6.95
CA THR A 11 -7.81 -17.73 8.27
C THR A 11 -6.52 -16.92 8.16
N LEU A 12 -5.76 -17.07 7.07
CA LEU A 12 -4.56 -16.27 6.77
C LEU A 12 -4.93 -14.85 6.26
N SER A 13 -6.06 -14.72 5.56
CA SER A 13 -6.61 -13.43 5.11
C SER A 13 -7.30 -12.64 6.24
N ASP A 14 -8.04 -13.33 7.10
CA ASP A 14 -8.87 -12.74 8.19
C ASP A 14 -8.09 -12.41 9.47
N ARG A 15 -6.82 -12.83 9.60
CA ARG A 15 -5.96 -12.36 10.69
C ARG A 15 -5.53 -10.92 10.42
N SER A 16 -6.49 -10.03 10.65
CA SER A 16 -6.36 -8.60 10.85
C SER A 16 -5.15 -8.23 11.73
N LEU A 17 -4.73 -9.09 12.66
CA LEU A 17 -3.51 -8.88 13.48
C LEU A 17 -2.20 -8.89 12.68
N VAL A 18 -2.01 -9.80 11.72
CA VAL A 18 -0.77 -9.85 10.91
C VAL A 18 -0.69 -8.64 9.99
N ASN A 19 -1.83 -8.23 9.42
CA ASN A 19 -1.94 -7.05 8.57
C ASN A 19 -1.81 -5.72 9.35
N ILE A 20 -2.22 -5.69 10.64
CA ILE A 20 -2.05 -4.53 11.52
C ILE A 20 -0.58 -4.39 11.92
N GLU A 21 0.07 -5.46 12.37
CA GLU A 21 1.47 -5.43 12.81
C GLU A 21 2.42 -5.06 11.65
N VAL A 22 2.22 -5.65 10.47
CA VAL A 22 3.00 -5.29 9.27
C VAL A 22 2.77 -3.83 8.88
N HIS A 23 1.54 -3.32 8.94
CA HIS A 23 1.26 -1.90 8.65
C HIS A 23 1.95 -0.97 9.65
N THR A 24 1.88 -1.25 10.95
CA THR A 24 2.53 -0.45 12.00
C THR A 24 4.04 -0.46 11.84
N MET A 25 4.63 -1.60 11.49
CA MET A 25 6.06 -1.67 11.18
C MET A 25 6.42 -0.86 9.93
N LEU A 26 5.64 -0.95 8.86
CA LEU A 26 5.89 -0.18 7.63
C LEU A 26 5.76 1.32 7.87
N ASP A 27 4.76 1.76 8.64
CA ASP A 27 4.59 3.18 9.01
C ASP A 27 5.76 3.69 9.87
N ALA A 28 6.37 2.84 10.70
CA ALA A 28 7.51 3.20 11.54
C ALA A 28 8.85 3.18 10.78
N LEU A 29 8.98 2.33 9.76
CA LEU A 29 10.24 2.11 9.04
C LEU A 29 10.36 2.97 7.78
N LEU A 30 9.24 3.31 7.13
CA LEU A 30 9.25 4.06 5.89
C LEU A 30 9.29 5.57 6.18
N PRO A 31 9.95 6.35 5.30
CA PRO A 31 9.85 7.80 5.37
C PRO A 31 8.37 8.25 5.33
N PRO A 32 8.03 9.39 5.95
CA PRO A 32 6.70 9.96 5.85
C PRO A 32 6.22 10.02 4.40
N ASP A 33 4.91 9.90 4.18
CA ASP A 33 4.30 10.10 2.87
C ASP A 33 4.70 9.07 1.79
N THR A 34 5.30 7.96 2.20
CA THR A 34 5.74 6.87 1.30
C THR A 34 4.74 5.72 1.21
N TYR A 35 3.93 5.48 2.25
CA TYR A 35 3.00 4.36 2.32
C TYR A 35 1.60 4.81 2.75
N PHE A 36 0.59 4.49 1.94
CA PHE A 36 -0.82 4.77 2.21
C PHE A 36 -1.61 3.47 2.14
N ARG A 37 -2.08 2.98 3.29
CA ARG A 37 -2.97 1.81 3.36
C ARG A 37 -4.44 2.21 3.19
N PHE A 38 -5.08 1.70 2.14
CA PHE A 38 -6.52 1.76 1.92
C PHE A 38 -7.08 0.34 1.94
N ASN A 39 -7.67 -0.04 3.07
CA ASN A 39 -8.28 -1.36 3.24
C ASN A 39 -9.48 -1.20 4.19
N PRO A 40 -10.70 -1.05 3.65
CA PRO A 40 -11.90 -0.95 4.46
C PRO A 40 -12.04 -2.14 5.41
N PHE A 41 -12.45 -1.87 6.64
CA PHE A 41 -12.91 -2.94 7.53
C PHE A 41 -14.28 -3.41 7.04
N MET A 42 -14.40 -4.71 6.75
CA MET A 42 -15.67 -5.33 6.38
C MET A 42 -16.33 -5.88 7.63
N THR A 43 -17.63 -5.60 7.78
CA THR A 43 -18.43 -6.09 8.92
C THR A 43 -18.84 -7.55 8.77
N GLU A 44 -18.79 -8.08 7.54
CA GLU A 44 -19.10 -9.47 7.21
C GLU A 44 -17.99 -10.06 6.35
N ASP A 45 -17.77 -11.38 6.49
CA ASP A 45 -16.90 -12.11 5.60
C ASP A 45 -17.56 -12.27 4.23
N VAL A 46 -16.87 -11.82 3.18
CA VAL A 46 -17.30 -12.03 1.80
C VAL A 46 -16.40 -13.07 1.13
N PRO A 47 -16.95 -14.15 0.56
CA PRO A 47 -16.17 -15.12 -0.17
C PRO A 47 -15.68 -14.55 -1.51
N LEU A 48 -14.53 -15.04 -1.99
CA LEU A 48 -13.91 -14.53 -3.23
C LEU A 48 -14.73 -14.82 -4.49
N ASP A 49 -15.56 -15.85 -4.47
CA ASP A 49 -16.46 -16.25 -5.55
C ASP A 49 -17.86 -15.64 -5.41
N GLU A 50 -18.04 -14.62 -4.57
CA GLU A 50 -19.29 -13.88 -4.47
C GLU A 50 -19.60 -13.16 -5.79
N SER A 51 -20.80 -13.39 -6.31
CA SER A 51 -21.26 -12.79 -7.57
C SER A 51 -22.70 -12.28 -7.49
N ARG A 52 -23.35 -12.37 -6.33
CA ARG A 52 -24.72 -11.87 -6.15
C ARG A 52 -24.71 -10.35 -6.15
N GLN A 53 -25.50 -9.76 -7.03
CA GLN A 53 -25.54 -8.32 -7.23
C GLN A 53 -25.79 -7.54 -5.93
N GLU A 54 -26.74 -8.00 -5.11
CA GLU A 54 -27.05 -7.37 -3.81
C GLU A 54 -25.81 -7.29 -2.89
N LYS A 55 -24.98 -8.33 -2.86
CA LYS A 55 -23.74 -8.34 -2.05
C LYS A 55 -22.67 -7.45 -2.65
N LEU A 56 -22.58 -7.37 -3.98
CA LEU A 56 -21.66 -6.46 -4.67
C LEU A 56 -22.05 -4.99 -4.44
N ASP A 57 -23.34 -4.67 -4.50
CA ASP A 57 -23.86 -3.32 -4.23
C ASP A 57 -23.59 -2.92 -2.77
N TRP A 58 -23.77 -3.87 -1.84
CA TRP A 58 -23.42 -3.68 -0.44
C TRP A 58 -21.91 -3.39 -0.24
N LEU A 59 -21.03 -4.16 -0.90
CA LEU A 59 -19.58 -3.93 -0.86
C LEU A 59 -19.19 -2.55 -1.41
N GLN A 60 -19.82 -2.12 -2.51
CA GLN A 60 -19.59 -0.79 -3.06
C GLN A 60 -20.00 0.31 -2.06
N ASN A 61 -21.15 0.16 -1.42
CA ASN A 61 -21.62 1.13 -0.43
C ASN A 61 -20.70 1.20 0.81
N GLU A 62 -20.21 0.06 1.30
CA GLU A 62 -19.23 0.05 2.40
C GLU A 62 -17.89 0.68 1.96
N GLY A 63 -17.47 0.43 0.72
CA GLY A 63 -16.31 1.10 0.12
C GLY A 63 -16.47 2.62 0.07
N LEU A 64 -17.61 3.11 -0.41
CA LEU A 64 -17.90 4.55 -0.47
C LEU A 64 -17.86 5.20 0.92
N ARG A 65 -18.53 4.60 1.91
CA ARG A 65 -18.51 5.07 3.31
C ARG A 65 -17.10 5.10 3.89
N TYR A 66 -16.27 4.11 3.57
CA TYR A 66 -14.88 4.10 3.98
C TYR A 66 -14.10 5.26 3.34
N LEU A 67 -14.28 5.50 2.04
CA LEU A 67 -13.62 6.61 1.35
C LEU A 67 -14.03 7.96 1.93
N GLU A 68 -15.33 8.17 2.17
CA GLU A 68 -15.85 9.39 2.81
C GLU A 68 -15.22 9.64 4.19
N ARG A 69 -15.13 8.60 5.03
CA ARG A 69 -14.48 8.71 6.35
C ARG A 69 -12.98 8.97 6.27
N ASN A 70 -12.33 8.61 5.17
CA ASN A 70 -10.87 8.72 4.98
C ASN A 70 -10.50 9.76 3.92
N GLU A 71 -11.39 10.71 3.65
CA GLU A 71 -11.23 11.70 2.58
C GLU A 71 -9.90 12.46 2.70
N ASP A 72 -9.52 12.88 3.91
CA ASP A 72 -8.26 13.60 4.14
C ASP A 72 -7.03 12.78 3.76
N LYS A 73 -7.03 11.48 4.07
CA LYS A 73 -5.94 10.56 3.71
C LYS A 73 -5.87 10.37 2.19
N LEU A 74 -7.02 10.31 1.52
CA LEU A 74 -7.10 10.23 0.06
C LEU A 74 -6.60 11.52 -0.59
N ARG A 75 -7.02 12.69 -0.09
CA ARG A 75 -6.57 14.00 -0.58
C ARG A 75 -5.06 14.17 -0.41
N LYS A 76 -4.52 13.74 0.73
CA LYS A 76 -3.08 13.76 0.98
C LYS A 76 -2.33 12.84 0.02
N ALA A 77 -2.79 11.60 -0.14
CA ALA A 77 -2.17 10.66 -1.09
C ALA A 77 -2.22 11.21 -2.53
N ALA A 78 -3.37 11.75 -2.95
CA ALA A 78 -3.55 12.35 -4.26
C ALA A 78 -2.63 13.57 -4.46
N SER A 79 -2.49 14.45 -3.47
CA SER A 79 -1.61 15.62 -3.57
C SER A 79 -0.15 15.20 -3.74
N ILE A 80 0.32 14.21 -2.99
CA ILE A 80 1.69 13.68 -3.12
C ILE A 80 1.90 12.99 -4.48
N LEU A 81 0.95 12.16 -4.92
CA LEU A 81 1.07 11.43 -6.19
C LEU A 81 1.01 12.34 -7.42
N THR A 82 0.36 13.51 -7.30
CA THR A 82 0.25 14.51 -8.35
C THR A 82 1.32 15.60 -8.27
N GLN A 83 2.16 15.61 -7.22
CA GLN A 83 3.27 16.55 -7.12
C GLN A 83 4.29 16.31 -8.24
N GLU A 84 4.51 17.32 -9.05
CA GLU A 84 5.61 17.32 -9.99
C GLU A 84 6.94 17.43 -9.25
N LYS A 85 7.92 16.64 -9.67
CA LYS A 85 9.28 16.79 -9.17
C LYS A 85 9.82 18.15 -9.62
N SER A 86 10.19 18.99 -8.66
CA SER A 86 10.86 20.26 -8.95
C SER A 86 12.15 20.05 -9.75
N ALA A 87 12.58 21.05 -10.52
CA ALA A 87 13.83 20.99 -11.27
C ALA A 87 15.04 20.67 -10.36
N ILE A 88 15.03 21.18 -9.13
CA ILE A 88 16.07 20.93 -8.11
C ILE A 88 16.04 19.47 -7.65
N GLN A 89 14.86 18.90 -7.35
CA GLN A 89 14.73 17.49 -6.99
C GLN A 89 15.19 16.57 -8.13
N ARG A 90 14.81 16.88 -9.37
CA ARG A 90 15.24 16.12 -10.55
C ARG A 90 16.76 16.16 -10.72
N LEU A 91 17.39 17.31 -10.51
CA LEU A 91 18.85 17.44 -10.56
C LEU A 91 19.53 16.68 -9.43
N ALA A 92 19.03 16.79 -8.20
CA ALA A 92 19.57 16.07 -7.05
C ALA A 92 19.47 14.55 -7.22
N GLU A 93 18.32 14.05 -7.68
CA GLU A 93 18.14 12.63 -8.02
C GLU A 93 19.08 12.19 -9.16
N TRP A 94 19.28 13.04 -10.17
CA TRP A 94 20.20 12.75 -11.27
C TRP A 94 21.66 12.67 -10.79
N VAL A 95 22.10 13.59 -9.93
CA VAL A 95 23.45 13.56 -9.33
C VAL A 95 23.61 12.30 -8.47
N LYS A 96 22.62 11.99 -7.64
CA LYS A 96 22.62 10.77 -6.82
C LYS A 96 22.71 9.51 -7.68
N LEU A 97 21.87 9.41 -8.72
CA LEU A 97 21.87 8.30 -9.66
C LEU A 97 23.23 8.13 -10.35
N LYS A 98 23.90 9.23 -10.71
CA LYS A 98 25.24 9.19 -11.28
C LYS A 98 26.27 8.74 -10.25
N GLY A 99 26.23 9.26 -9.02
CA GLY A 99 27.07 8.80 -7.92
C GLY A 99 26.97 7.29 -7.70
N ASP A 100 25.75 6.79 -7.52
CA ASP A 100 25.47 5.36 -7.29
C ASP A 100 25.97 4.47 -8.47
N MET A 101 25.90 4.98 -9.71
CA MET A 101 26.41 4.29 -10.90
C MET A 101 27.94 4.22 -10.94
N TYR A 102 28.64 5.27 -10.47
CA TYR A 102 30.10 5.32 -10.45
C TYR A 102 30.70 4.61 -9.23
N ASP A 103 30.00 4.58 -8.09
CA ASP A 103 30.40 3.81 -6.90
C ASP A 103 30.33 2.28 -7.12
N GLY A 104 29.53 1.82 -8.09
CA GLY A 104 29.43 0.41 -8.49
C GLY A 104 30.47 -0.06 -9.52
N LEU A 105 31.33 0.82 -10.04
CA LEU A 105 32.39 0.45 -10.99
C LEU A 105 33.67 0.08 -10.22
N PRO A 106 34.34 -1.05 -10.54
CA PRO A 106 35.48 -1.57 -9.78
C PRO A 106 36.77 -0.73 -9.92
N PHE A 107 36.68 0.48 -10.47
CA PHE A 107 37.82 1.32 -10.80
C PHE A 107 38.26 2.27 -9.67
N PHE A 108 37.49 2.38 -8.59
CA PHE A 108 37.87 3.17 -7.41
C PHE A 108 38.17 2.30 -6.19
N SER A 109 38.78 1.12 -6.39
CA SER A 109 39.49 0.45 -5.30
C SER A 109 40.82 1.15 -5.05
N LYS A 110 40.86 1.94 -3.96
CA LYS A 110 42.03 2.45 -3.22
C LYS A 110 43.30 2.72 -4.03
N LEU A 111 43.66 4.00 -4.13
CA LEU A 111 45.06 4.42 -4.07
C LEU A 111 45.26 5.28 -2.83
#